data_AF-A0AAU5IXV5-F1
#
_entry.id   AF-A0AAU5IXV5-F1
#
_cell.length_a   1.000
_cell.length_b   1.000
_cell.length_c   1.000
_cell.angle_alpha   90.00
_cell.angle_beta   90.00
_cell.angle_gamma   90.00
#
_symmetry.space_group_name_H-M   'P 1'
#
loop_
_entity.id
_entity.type
_entity.pdbx_description
1 polymer ?
#
loop_
_entity_poly.entity_id
_entity_poly.type
_entity_poly.pdbx_seq_one_letter_code
_entity_poly.pdbx_strand_id
1 'polypeptide(L)'
;MTPLHTTPVRRRRLGVAAAAAGLFATLLMAGPAAATPDPGDSAATPAEVSTSQEAEATAAIRSGEIPGVDEIIHSRNITHLANVPKDALQGLNTDLAFQGKYAFAGNYDGFRIFDISNPKSPRTVAQVLCPGSQNDISVSGNLLFLSTDSSRSDNSCASTTQPATEKSSWEGMKVFDISDKRNPKYVAAVETACGSHTHTIVPERKNVYVYVSSYSPSETFPDCQPPHDGISVIKVPRQAPEKSRIVNFPVLFPDGGNPGAPTNPGVSKTTGCHDITVLPSKDLAAGACMGDGLLFSIKDPENPRIIDRVQDNVNFAFWHSATFNQRADKVVFTDELGGGGAATCNKEIGPKRGADGIYDIVGKGDHRKLVFRSYFKIDRPQADTEVCVAHNGSIIPVKGRDLMVQAWYQGGVSIWDFTDSSKPKEIGYFERGPVTLDEVTTAGPWSAYYYNGYIYSNDIEKGFDVLRIDDRRTDPAKRVRTDELNVQTQPDYFDR
;
A
#
# COMPACT_ATOMS: atom_id res chain seq x y z
N MET A 1 50.73 -64.31 38.07
CA MET A 1 51.44 -64.66 36.83
C MET A 1 51.11 -63.59 35.81
N THR A 2 52.18 -63.04 35.25
CA THR A 2 52.29 -61.92 34.31
C THR A 2 51.76 -62.31 32.91
N PRO A 3 51.79 -61.42 31.90
CA PRO A 3 50.66 -60.98 31.06
C PRO A 3 50.77 -61.56 29.63
N LEU A 4 50.48 -60.78 28.57
CA LEU A 4 51.01 -60.82 27.16
C LEU A 4 49.86 -60.73 26.13
N HIS A 5 49.69 -59.59 25.45
CA HIS A 5 50.28 -59.18 24.15
C HIS A 5 49.39 -59.55 22.94
N THR A 6 48.72 -58.58 22.29
CA THR A 6 49.18 -57.66 21.21
C THR A 6 49.50 -58.31 19.85
N THR A 7 48.61 -58.06 18.88
CA THR A 7 48.85 -57.74 17.43
C THR A 7 49.62 -58.76 16.55
N PRO A 8 49.77 -58.55 15.23
CA PRO A 8 48.85 -58.13 14.15
C PRO A 8 48.88 -59.13 12.96
N VAL A 9 47.94 -59.05 12.01
CA VAL A 9 48.17 -59.64 10.67
C VAL A 9 48.02 -58.57 9.59
N ARG A 10 49.12 -58.40 8.87
CA ARG A 10 49.33 -57.50 7.75
C ARG A 10 49.06 -58.22 6.43
N ARG A 11 48.45 -57.47 5.51
CA ARG A 11 48.66 -57.45 4.04
C ARG A 11 48.08 -58.61 3.22
N ARG A 12 47.23 -58.24 2.24
CA ARG A 12 47.71 -57.94 0.88
C ARG A 12 46.70 -57.10 0.08
N ARG A 13 47.24 -56.09 -0.59
CA ARG A 13 46.60 -55.30 -1.64
C ARG A 13 46.53 -56.13 -2.92
N LEU A 14 45.42 -56.02 -3.64
CA LEU A 14 45.33 -56.10 -5.11
C LEU A 14 44.10 -55.26 -5.52
N GLY A 15 44.30 -54.36 -6.48
CA GLY A 15 43.28 -53.42 -7.00
C GLY A 15 42.18 -54.14 -7.79
N VAL A 16 41.19 -53.47 -8.39
CA VAL A 16 41.25 -52.22 -9.16
C VAL A 16 39.80 -51.72 -9.36
N ALA A 17 39.66 -50.39 -9.40
CA ALA A 17 38.65 -49.56 -10.09
C ALA A 17 37.17 -49.56 -9.69
N ALA A 18 36.64 -48.33 -9.79
CA ALA A 18 35.24 -47.93 -9.96
C ALA A 18 34.35 -47.86 -8.72
N ALA A 19 34.36 -46.70 -8.04
CA ALA A 19 33.15 -45.94 -7.67
C ALA A 19 33.52 -44.79 -6.72
N ALA A 20 34.20 -43.76 -7.22
CA ALA A 20 34.38 -42.48 -6.53
C ALA A 20 33.85 -41.35 -7.43
N ALA A 21 32.56 -41.43 -7.76
CA ALA A 21 31.84 -40.40 -8.52
C ALA A 21 30.34 -40.35 -8.14
N GLY A 22 29.99 -40.69 -6.90
CA GLY A 22 28.57 -40.87 -6.52
C GLY A 22 28.18 -40.44 -5.11
N LEU A 23 28.98 -39.62 -4.43
CA LEU A 23 28.63 -39.09 -3.09
C LEU A 23 29.02 -37.63 -2.86
N PHE A 24 29.24 -36.88 -3.95
CA PHE A 24 29.37 -35.41 -3.95
C PHE A 24 28.41 -34.74 -4.95
N ALA A 25 27.32 -35.43 -5.32
CA ALA A 25 26.31 -34.94 -6.27
C ALA A 25 24.88 -34.93 -5.69
N THR A 26 24.70 -35.14 -4.38
CA THR A 26 23.38 -35.11 -3.72
C THR A 26 23.28 -34.08 -2.59
N LEU A 27 24.29 -33.21 -2.43
CA LEU A 27 24.30 -32.11 -1.46
C LEU A 27 24.28 -30.70 -2.12
N LEU A 28 23.94 -30.63 -3.43
CA LEU A 28 23.87 -29.37 -4.19
C LEU A 28 22.52 -29.17 -4.90
N MET A 29 21.49 -29.95 -4.58
CA MET A 29 20.14 -29.82 -5.19
C MET A 29 19.01 -29.64 -4.16
N ALA A 30 19.35 -29.30 -2.93
CA ALA A 30 18.41 -28.69 -2.00
C ALA A 30 18.86 -27.25 -1.78
N GLY A 31 18.59 -26.40 -2.77
CA GLY A 31 18.50 -24.97 -2.47
C GLY A 31 17.42 -24.77 -1.41
N PRO A 32 17.51 -23.75 -0.53
CA PRO A 32 16.36 -23.40 0.28
C PRO A 32 15.17 -23.24 -0.67
N ALA A 33 14.04 -23.86 -0.35
CA ALA A 33 12.80 -23.59 -1.06
C ALA A 33 12.61 -22.08 -0.99
N ALA A 34 12.88 -21.38 -2.10
CA ALA A 34 12.61 -19.97 -2.21
C ALA A 34 11.10 -19.85 -2.02
N ALA A 35 10.68 -19.18 -0.96
CA ALA A 35 9.30 -18.78 -0.79
C ALA A 35 8.91 -18.03 -2.07
N THR A 36 7.92 -18.53 -2.80
CA THR A 36 7.27 -17.77 -3.86
C THR A 36 6.66 -16.54 -3.20
N PRO A 37 7.11 -15.31 -3.52
CA PRO A 37 6.48 -14.09 -3.00
C PRO A 37 5.02 -14.01 -3.48
N ASP A 38 4.19 -13.34 -2.68
CA ASP A 38 2.80 -13.01 -3.04
C ASP A 38 2.76 -12.19 -4.36
N PRO A 39 1.85 -12.48 -5.32
CA PRO A 39 1.82 -11.81 -6.61
C PRO A 39 1.51 -10.30 -6.56
N GLY A 40 1.03 -9.78 -5.42
CA GLY A 40 0.52 -8.42 -5.33
C GLY A 40 1.56 -7.32 -5.20
N ASP A 41 2.74 -7.62 -4.65
CA ASP A 41 3.67 -6.57 -4.18
C ASP A 41 5.12 -7.05 -3.98
N SER A 42 5.53 -8.09 -4.71
CA SER A 42 6.95 -8.39 -4.77
C SER A 42 7.66 -7.16 -5.33
N ALA A 43 8.43 -6.46 -4.48
CA ALA A 43 9.36 -5.43 -4.92
C ALA A 43 10.04 -5.98 -6.16
N ALA A 44 9.76 -5.37 -7.32
CA ALA A 44 10.29 -5.87 -8.57
C ALA A 44 11.79 -6.00 -8.36
N THR A 45 12.35 -7.20 -8.56
CA THR A 45 13.81 -7.36 -8.54
C THR A 45 14.36 -6.26 -9.44
N PRO A 46 15.29 -5.40 -8.97
CA PRO A 46 15.75 -4.28 -9.76
C PRO A 46 16.15 -4.76 -11.15
N ALA A 47 15.49 -4.20 -12.17
CA ALA A 47 15.74 -4.59 -13.55
C ALA A 47 16.93 -3.76 -14.05
N GLU A 48 17.97 -4.43 -14.54
CA GLU A 48 19.12 -3.75 -15.15
C GLU A 48 18.65 -2.84 -16.30
N VAL A 49 19.10 -1.60 -16.27
CA VAL A 49 18.82 -0.60 -17.30
C VAL A 49 19.78 -0.80 -18.47
N SER A 50 19.28 -0.66 -19.71
CA SER A 50 20.15 -0.71 -20.89
C SER A 50 21.01 0.55 -21.02
N THR A 51 22.19 0.42 -21.63
CA THR A 51 23.09 1.56 -21.87
C THR A 51 22.46 2.70 -22.66
N SER A 52 21.46 2.43 -23.50
CA SER A 52 20.69 3.46 -24.20
C SER A 52 19.75 4.20 -23.26
N GLN A 53 19.03 3.50 -22.38
CA GLN A 53 18.11 4.11 -21.42
C GLN A 53 18.88 4.99 -20.41
N GLU A 54 20.02 4.52 -19.92
CA GLU A 54 20.90 5.29 -19.03
C GLU A 54 21.39 6.58 -19.71
N ALA A 55 21.79 6.49 -20.98
CA ALA A 55 22.22 7.64 -21.77
C ALA A 55 21.10 8.65 -22.03
N GLU A 56 19.86 8.17 -22.27
CA GLU A 56 18.66 9.00 -22.44
C GLU A 56 18.31 9.72 -21.13
N ALA A 57 18.26 9.02 -20.00
CA ALA A 57 18.03 9.62 -18.69
C ALA A 57 19.12 10.67 -18.36
N THR A 58 20.39 10.34 -18.62
CA THR A 58 21.50 11.30 -18.46
C THR A 58 21.34 12.54 -19.35
N ALA A 59 20.86 12.37 -20.59
CA ALA A 59 20.62 13.49 -21.49
C ALA A 59 19.45 14.37 -21.01
N ALA A 60 18.37 13.75 -20.49
CA ALA A 60 17.21 14.44 -19.93
C ALA A 60 17.57 15.25 -18.66
N ILE A 61 18.44 14.71 -17.80
CA ILE A 61 19.00 15.46 -16.67
C ILE A 61 19.81 16.66 -17.15
N ARG A 62 20.68 16.48 -18.16
CA ARG A 62 21.53 17.56 -18.70
C ARG A 62 20.72 18.66 -19.39
N SER A 63 19.58 18.33 -19.99
CA SER A 63 18.67 19.30 -20.62
C SER A 63 17.77 20.01 -19.59
N GLY A 64 17.66 19.48 -18.37
CA GLY A 64 16.75 19.95 -17.33
C GLY A 64 15.30 19.54 -17.57
N GLU A 65 15.06 18.51 -18.40
CA GLU A 65 13.74 17.91 -18.62
C GLU A 65 13.27 17.15 -17.38
N ILE A 66 14.19 16.47 -16.70
CA ILE A 66 13.99 15.83 -15.40
C ILE A 66 15.03 16.34 -14.39
N PRO A 67 14.73 16.32 -13.08
CA PRO A 67 15.72 16.61 -12.03
C PRO A 67 16.89 15.63 -12.03
N GLY A 68 18.05 16.05 -11.52
CA GLY A 68 19.18 15.17 -11.29
C GLY A 68 18.90 14.10 -10.24
N VAL A 69 19.77 13.08 -10.17
CA VAL A 69 19.69 12.01 -9.17
C VAL A 69 19.62 12.61 -7.77
N ASP A 70 18.58 12.22 -7.02
CA ASP A 70 18.24 12.73 -5.69
C ASP A 70 18.00 14.25 -5.57
N GLU A 71 17.99 15.00 -6.68
CA GLU A 71 17.75 16.43 -6.69
C GLU A 71 16.30 16.72 -6.27
N ILE A 72 16.14 17.54 -5.25
CA ILE A 72 14.82 17.96 -4.78
C ILE A 72 14.38 19.18 -5.59
N ILE A 73 13.26 19.05 -6.28
CA ILE A 73 12.57 20.14 -6.95
C ILE A 73 11.13 20.26 -6.43
N HIS A 74 10.62 21.47 -6.36
CA HIS A 74 9.25 21.69 -5.90
C HIS A 74 8.69 23.03 -6.38
N SER A 75 7.37 23.14 -6.38
CA SER A 75 6.69 24.41 -6.66
C SER A 75 7.02 25.49 -5.61
N ARG A 76 6.92 26.76 -6.00
CA ARG A 76 7.23 27.92 -5.12
C ARG A 76 6.36 28.00 -3.85
N ASN A 77 5.18 27.39 -3.87
CA ASN A 77 4.24 27.33 -2.74
C ASN A 77 4.47 26.12 -1.84
N ILE A 78 5.50 25.30 -2.09
CA ILE A 78 5.87 24.16 -1.26
C ILE A 78 7.17 24.47 -0.51
N THR A 79 7.25 24.03 0.73
CA THR A 79 8.48 24.03 1.54
C THR A 79 8.69 22.63 2.10
N HIS A 80 9.84 22.03 1.82
CA HIS A 80 10.30 20.82 2.48
C HIS A 80 10.86 21.19 3.87
N LEU A 81 10.21 20.75 4.94
CA LEU A 81 10.53 21.14 6.32
C LEU A 81 11.51 20.20 7.01
N ALA A 82 11.35 18.89 6.78
CA ALA A 82 12.17 17.87 7.40
C ALA A 82 12.06 16.57 6.60
N ASN A 83 13.16 15.82 6.57
CA ASN A 83 13.21 14.42 6.17
C ASN A 83 13.79 13.63 7.35
N VAL A 84 13.15 12.54 7.74
CA VAL A 84 13.66 11.58 8.72
C VAL A 84 13.95 10.27 7.98
N PRO A 85 15.22 9.93 7.73
CA PRO A 85 15.58 8.71 7.02
C PRO A 85 15.06 7.44 7.69
N LYS A 86 15.05 6.34 6.92
CA LYS A 86 14.87 4.98 7.44
C LYS A 86 15.91 4.68 8.53
N ASP A 87 15.55 3.79 9.44
CA ASP A 87 16.38 3.46 10.61
C ASP A 87 16.43 1.95 10.84
N ALA A 88 15.75 1.37 11.83
CA ALA A 88 15.87 -0.06 12.11
C ALA A 88 15.06 -0.93 11.12
N LEU A 89 14.00 -0.37 10.54
CA LEU A 89 13.14 -1.02 9.55
C LEU A 89 13.62 -0.65 8.15
N GLN A 90 14.05 -1.65 7.38
CA GLN A 90 14.74 -1.47 6.10
C GLN A 90 13.86 -1.86 4.91
N GLY A 91 12.77 -2.59 5.12
CA GLY A 91 11.74 -2.88 4.12
C GLY A 91 11.07 -1.63 3.55
N LEU A 92 10.16 -1.81 2.59
CA LEU A 92 9.46 -0.69 1.96
C LEU A 92 8.56 0.02 2.97
N ASN A 93 8.56 1.35 2.98
CA ASN A 93 7.62 2.15 3.75
C ASN A 93 6.24 2.12 3.08
N THR A 94 5.17 2.11 3.88
CA THR A 94 3.80 1.97 3.38
C THR A 94 2.84 3.03 3.94
N ASP A 95 1.61 2.67 4.27
CA ASP A 95 0.59 3.65 4.61
C ASP A 95 0.86 4.41 5.92
N LEU A 96 0.13 5.52 6.10
CA LEU A 96 0.22 6.42 7.26
C LEU A 96 -1.13 6.58 7.96
N ALA A 97 -1.10 6.54 9.29
CA ALA A 97 -2.20 6.96 10.15
C ALA A 97 -1.76 8.05 11.14
N PHE A 98 -2.71 8.83 11.66
CA PHE A 98 -2.41 9.94 12.56
C PHE A 98 -3.29 9.95 13.81
N GLN A 99 -2.71 10.34 14.94
CA GLN A 99 -3.45 10.60 16.18
C GLN A 99 -2.81 11.72 16.99
N GLY A 100 -3.52 12.84 17.15
CA GLY A 100 -3.08 14.03 17.85
C GLY A 100 -1.77 14.55 17.28
N LYS A 101 -0.69 14.37 18.03
CA LYS A 101 0.68 14.77 17.66
C LYS A 101 1.54 13.61 17.16
N TYR A 102 0.94 12.47 16.82
CA TYR A 102 1.66 11.29 16.36
C TYR A 102 1.31 10.94 14.92
N ALA A 103 2.30 10.51 14.16
CA ALA A 103 2.14 9.77 12.91
C ALA A 103 2.58 8.32 13.12
N PHE A 104 1.86 7.39 12.55
CA PHE A 104 2.13 5.96 12.56
C PHE A 104 2.41 5.56 11.12
N ALA A 105 3.61 5.05 10.86
CA ALA A 105 4.09 4.73 9.54
C ALA A 105 4.31 3.24 9.40
N GLY A 106 3.56 2.62 8.48
CA GLY A 106 3.75 1.24 8.08
C GLY A 106 5.08 1.04 7.36
N ASN A 107 5.58 -0.18 7.44
CA ASN A 107 6.78 -0.63 6.75
C ASN A 107 6.71 -2.16 6.59
N TYR A 108 7.21 -2.76 5.52
CA TYR A 108 7.14 -4.22 5.30
C TYR A 108 7.75 -5.05 6.46
N ASP A 109 8.66 -4.45 7.24
CA ASP A 109 9.26 -5.05 8.44
C ASP A 109 8.49 -4.78 9.74
N GLY A 110 7.53 -3.85 9.77
CA GLY A 110 6.68 -3.55 10.92
C GLY A 110 6.09 -2.15 10.88
N PHE A 111 6.34 -1.33 11.90
CA PHE A 111 5.91 0.07 11.88
C PHE A 111 6.75 0.99 12.78
N ARG A 112 6.69 2.29 12.48
CA ARG A 112 7.37 3.35 13.22
C ARG A 112 6.37 4.39 13.71
N ILE A 113 6.55 4.86 14.94
CA ILE A 113 5.74 5.93 15.53
C ILE A 113 6.60 7.18 15.63
N PHE A 114 6.10 8.30 15.08
CA PHE A 114 6.74 9.60 15.13
C PHE A 114 5.95 10.56 16.02
N ASP A 115 6.63 11.34 16.86
CA ASP A 115 6.10 12.57 17.44
C ASP A 115 6.31 13.70 16.42
N ILE A 116 5.20 14.22 15.91
CA ILE A 116 5.11 15.29 14.91
C ILE A 116 4.65 16.62 15.53
N SER A 117 4.77 16.79 16.86
CA SER A 117 4.43 18.06 17.54
C SER A 117 5.24 19.25 17.04
N ASN A 118 6.49 19.00 16.60
CA ASN A 118 7.29 19.94 15.84
C ASN A 118 7.52 19.41 14.42
N PRO A 119 6.78 19.90 13.41
CA PRO A 119 6.88 19.40 12.03
C PRO A 119 8.23 19.70 11.36
N LYS A 120 9.04 20.62 11.92
CA LYS A 120 10.41 20.87 11.45
C LYS A 120 11.45 19.92 12.06
N SER A 121 11.06 19.14 13.07
CA SER A 121 11.93 18.17 13.72
C SER A 121 11.09 17.02 14.29
N PRO A 122 10.47 16.19 13.43
CA PRO A 122 9.80 14.97 13.87
C PRO A 122 10.79 14.05 14.57
N ARG A 123 10.30 13.27 15.54
CA ARG A 123 11.15 12.36 16.32
C ARG A 123 10.54 10.99 16.40
N THR A 124 11.35 9.96 16.24
CA THR A 124 10.92 8.59 16.50
C THR A 124 10.64 8.38 17.98
N VAL A 125 9.48 7.80 18.25
CA VAL A 125 9.00 7.43 19.58
C VAL A 125 9.19 5.94 19.82
N ALA A 126 8.86 5.13 18.82
CA ALA A 126 9.01 3.69 18.83
C ALA A 126 9.23 3.16 17.41
N GLN A 127 9.90 2.02 17.31
CA GLN A 127 9.98 1.18 16.12
C GLN A 127 9.65 -0.23 16.56
N VAL A 128 8.72 -0.87 15.88
CA VAL A 128 8.27 -2.22 16.19
C VAL A 128 8.60 -3.09 14.98
N LEU A 129 9.54 -4.02 15.16
CA LEU A 129 9.83 -5.06 14.19
C LEU A 129 8.71 -6.11 14.27
N CYS A 130 7.90 -6.19 13.24
CA CYS A 130 6.86 -7.19 13.05
C CYS A 130 6.71 -7.48 11.55
N PRO A 131 7.63 -8.29 10.97
CA PRO A 131 7.64 -8.53 9.55
C PRO A 131 6.34 -9.23 9.12
N GLY A 132 5.79 -8.74 8.02
CA GLY A 132 4.49 -9.19 7.53
C GLY A 132 4.23 -8.86 6.07
N SER A 133 5.03 -7.98 5.45
CA SER A 133 4.77 -7.40 4.14
C SER A 133 3.41 -6.70 4.04
N GLN A 134 3.43 -5.69 3.18
CA GLN A 134 2.58 -4.51 3.17
C GLN A 134 2.46 -3.77 4.50
N ASN A 135 2.00 -4.40 5.58
CA ASN A 135 1.99 -3.78 6.93
C ASN A 135 1.33 -2.38 6.94
N ASP A 136 0.33 -2.20 6.07
CA ASP A 136 -0.54 -1.04 6.10
C ASP A 136 -1.20 -0.90 7.47
N ILE A 137 -1.47 0.35 7.85
CA ILE A 137 -1.67 0.73 9.24
C ILE A 137 -2.90 1.62 9.42
N SER A 138 -3.70 1.31 10.44
CA SER A 138 -4.75 2.21 10.94
C SER A 138 -4.70 2.30 12.46
N VAL A 139 -5.25 3.38 13.02
CA VAL A 139 -5.43 3.57 14.47
C VAL A 139 -6.87 3.90 14.82
N SER A 140 -7.35 3.40 15.95
CA SER A 140 -8.61 3.85 16.54
C SER A 140 -8.56 3.86 18.06
N GLY A 141 -8.48 5.05 18.64
CA GLY A 141 -8.28 5.24 20.08
C GLY A 141 -6.97 4.60 20.54
N ASN A 142 -7.04 3.62 21.43
CA ASN A 142 -5.84 2.94 21.93
C ASN A 142 -5.43 1.73 21.09
N LEU A 143 -6.07 1.46 19.94
CA LEU A 143 -5.75 0.32 19.10
C LEU A 143 -5.06 0.76 17.81
N LEU A 144 -4.10 -0.04 17.37
CA LEU A 144 -3.45 0.01 16.06
C LEU A 144 -3.70 -1.32 15.37
N PHE A 145 -4.02 -1.25 14.08
CA PHE A 145 -4.31 -2.37 13.19
C PHE A 145 -3.19 -2.43 12.17
N LEU A 146 -2.60 -3.61 11.97
CA LEU A 146 -1.48 -3.83 11.09
C LEU A 146 -1.79 -5.02 10.18
N SER A 147 -1.83 -4.76 8.87
CA SER A 147 -1.93 -5.78 7.83
C SER A 147 -0.78 -6.78 7.90
N THR A 148 -0.96 -8.00 7.40
CA THR A 148 0.11 -8.97 7.17
C THR A 148 -0.26 -9.74 5.91
N ASP A 149 0.45 -9.43 4.84
CA ASP A 149 0.23 -9.92 3.48
C ASP A 149 1.36 -10.83 2.99
N SER A 150 1.93 -11.57 3.93
CA SER A 150 2.87 -12.63 3.60
C SER A 150 2.69 -13.77 4.58
N SER A 151 2.67 -14.98 4.04
CA SER A 151 2.58 -16.20 4.83
C SER A 151 3.76 -16.35 5.81
N ARG A 152 3.43 -16.54 7.08
CA ARG A 152 4.36 -16.62 8.22
C ARG A 152 4.25 -17.95 8.95
N SER A 153 5.30 -18.33 9.69
CA SER A 153 5.32 -19.54 10.53
C SER A 153 4.28 -19.58 11.66
N ASP A 154 3.87 -18.40 12.13
CA ASP A 154 2.90 -18.20 13.20
C ASP A 154 2.49 -16.70 13.22
N ASN A 155 1.56 -16.35 14.13
CA ASN A 155 1.06 -14.98 14.23
C ASN A 155 1.97 -13.98 14.96
N SER A 156 3.11 -14.43 15.52
CA SER A 156 3.99 -13.56 16.29
C SER A 156 4.79 -12.62 15.39
N CYS A 157 5.30 -11.54 15.97
CA CYS A 157 6.27 -10.66 15.31
C CYS A 157 7.68 -11.26 15.19
N ALA A 158 7.93 -12.42 15.81
CA ALA A 158 9.17 -13.18 15.68
C ALA A 158 9.05 -14.32 14.65
N SER A 159 7.90 -14.45 13.98
CA SER A 159 7.67 -15.45 12.94
C SER A 159 8.68 -15.31 11.80
N THR A 160 8.88 -16.40 11.06
CA THR A 160 9.70 -16.42 9.85
C THR A 160 8.82 -16.61 8.62
N THR A 161 9.31 -16.20 7.44
CA THR A 161 8.62 -16.44 6.17
C THR A 161 8.39 -17.95 5.96
N GLN A 162 7.17 -18.31 5.55
CA GLN A 162 6.78 -19.67 5.23
C GLN A 162 5.98 -19.68 3.90
N PRO A 163 6.06 -20.72 3.06
CA PRO A 163 5.30 -20.74 1.80
C PRO A 163 3.79 -20.67 2.01
N ALA A 164 3.08 -19.93 1.17
CA ALA A 164 1.61 -19.89 1.17
C ALA A 164 0.96 -21.24 0.83
N THR A 165 1.71 -22.19 0.25
CA THR A 165 1.24 -23.56 -0.01
C THR A 165 1.24 -24.47 1.23
N GLU A 166 1.84 -24.03 2.32
CA GLU A 166 1.91 -24.76 3.58
C GLU A 166 0.70 -24.43 4.45
N LYS A 167 -0.08 -25.45 4.81
CA LYS A 167 -1.37 -25.27 5.53
C LYS A 167 -1.22 -24.65 6.92
N SER A 168 -0.04 -24.80 7.52
CA SER A 168 0.25 -24.25 8.84
C SER A 168 0.68 -22.78 8.82
N SER A 169 0.88 -22.19 7.63
CA SER A 169 1.21 -20.78 7.47
C SER A 169 0.09 -19.88 7.98
N TRP A 170 0.47 -18.74 8.53
CA TRP A 170 -0.43 -17.72 9.08
C TRP A 170 -0.26 -16.39 8.34
N GLU A 171 -1.36 -15.73 8.06
CA GLU A 171 -1.45 -14.36 7.54
C GLU A 171 -2.79 -13.72 7.94
N GLY A 172 -2.89 -12.39 7.84
CA GLY A 172 -4.10 -11.67 8.22
C GLY A 172 -3.83 -10.40 9.02
N MET A 173 -4.59 -10.16 10.07
CA MET A 173 -4.60 -8.88 10.80
C MET A 173 -3.97 -9.00 12.19
N LYS A 174 -3.07 -8.08 12.53
CA LYS A 174 -2.51 -7.93 13.88
C LYS A 174 -3.05 -6.67 14.55
N VAL A 175 -3.29 -6.75 15.86
CA VAL A 175 -3.81 -5.63 16.66
C VAL A 175 -2.88 -5.34 17.83
N PHE A 176 -2.54 -4.07 18.00
CA PHE A 176 -1.69 -3.57 19.07
C PHE A 176 -2.43 -2.58 19.96
N ASP A 177 -2.26 -2.70 21.28
CA ASP A 177 -2.57 -1.63 22.23
C ASP A 177 -1.44 -0.59 22.19
N ILE A 178 -1.80 0.62 21.79
CA ILE A 178 -0.93 1.79 21.71
C ILE A 178 -1.30 2.82 22.78
N SER A 179 -1.83 2.47 23.94
CA SER A 179 -2.07 3.42 25.04
C SER A 179 -0.78 4.11 25.49
N ASP A 180 0.34 3.38 25.50
CA ASP A 180 1.70 3.92 25.59
C ASP A 180 2.39 3.86 24.21
N LYS A 181 2.54 5.01 23.54
CA LYS A 181 3.14 5.07 22.20
C LYS A 181 4.60 4.64 22.17
N ARG A 182 5.29 4.62 23.32
CA ARG A 182 6.69 4.18 23.43
C ARG A 182 6.81 2.67 23.52
N ASN A 183 5.75 1.99 23.95
CA ASN A 183 5.73 0.55 24.17
C ASN A 183 4.42 -0.06 23.64
N PRO A 184 4.20 -0.07 22.30
CA PRO A 184 3.07 -0.79 21.72
C PRO A 184 3.04 -2.26 22.14
N LYS A 185 1.87 -2.77 22.49
CA LYS A 185 1.70 -4.16 22.96
C LYS A 185 0.85 -4.94 21.99
N TYR A 186 1.35 -6.06 21.50
CA TYR A 186 0.56 -6.99 20.70
C TYR A 186 -0.56 -7.61 21.55
N VAL A 187 -1.82 -7.48 21.13
CA VAL A 187 -3.00 -7.90 21.92
C VAL A 187 -3.92 -8.88 21.20
N ALA A 188 -3.91 -8.92 19.88
CA ALA A 188 -4.70 -9.87 19.12
C ALA A 188 -4.12 -10.11 17.72
N ALA A 189 -4.50 -11.25 17.15
CA ALA A 189 -4.40 -11.53 15.72
C ALA A 189 -5.69 -12.17 15.24
N VAL A 190 -6.01 -11.95 13.98
CA VAL A 190 -7.10 -12.61 13.28
C VAL A 190 -6.54 -13.12 11.96
N GLU A 191 -6.51 -14.45 11.82
CA GLU A 191 -6.19 -15.10 10.57
C GLU A 191 -7.30 -14.87 9.54
N THR A 192 -6.92 -14.66 8.30
CA THR A 192 -7.81 -14.54 7.14
C THR A 192 -7.40 -15.55 6.08
N ALA A 193 -8.32 -15.92 5.19
CA ALA A 193 -8.04 -16.95 4.20
C ALA A 193 -6.99 -16.54 3.15
N CYS A 194 -6.87 -15.24 2.89
CA CYS A 194 -6.06 -14.65 1.82
C CYS A 194 -5.20 -13.49 2.35
N GLY A 195 -4.68 -13.61 3.57
CA GLY A 195 -3.92 -12.55 4.20
C GLY A 195 -4.70 -11.25 4.37
N SER A 196 -3.96 -10.20 4.68
CA SER A 196 -4.46 -8.84 4.71
C SER A 196 -3.47 -8.00 3.96
N HIS A 197 -3.77 -7.72 2.69
CA HIS A 197 -3.05 -6.78 1.86
C HIS A 197 -3.24 -5.40 2.48
N THR A 198 -4.31 -4.68 2.13
CA THR A 198 -4.68 -3.48 2.85
C THR A 198 -5.89 -3.73 3.75
N HIS A 199 -6.20 -2.73 4.57
CA HIS A 199 -7.42 -2.76 5.36
C HIS A 199 -8.00 -1.38 5.55
N THR A 200 -9.27 -1.33 5.89
CA THR A 200 -9.95 -0.08 6.23
C THR A 200 -10.86 -0.28 7.42
N ILE A 201 -10.81 0.66 8.36
CA ILE A 201 -11.64 0.56 9.56
C ILE A 201 -12.98 1.27 9.38
N VAL A 202 -14.05 0.67 9.90
CA VAL A 202 -15.36 1.30 10.06
C VAL A 202 -15.61 1.43 11.56
N PRO A 203 -15.22 2.56 12.18
CA PRO A 203 -15.27 2.71 13.63
C PRO A 203 -16.71 2.91 14.11
N GLU A 204 -17.13 2.11 15.07
CA GLU A 204 -18.34 2.34 15.86
C GLU A 204 -18.00 2.63 17.33
N ARG A 205 -19.03 2.95 18.11
CA ARG A 205 -18.89 3.25 19.55
C ARG A 205 -18.29 2.10 20.35
N LYS A 206 -18.74 0.86 20.15
CA LYS A 206 -18.33 -0.31 20.95
C LYS A 206 -17.27 -1.17 20.25
N ASN A 207 -17.31 -1.18 18.92
CA ASN A 207 -16.48 -2.03 18.08
C ASN A 207 -15.79 -1.18 17.02
N VAL A 208 -14.70 -1.71 16.49
CA VAL A 208 -14.15 -1.28 15.20
C VAL A 208 -14.39 -2.45 14.26
N TYR A 209 -15.06 -2.21 13.14
CA TYR A 209 -15.08 -3.16 12.05
C TYR A 209 -13.87 -2.91 11.16
N VAL A 210 -13.31 -3.96 10.58
CA VAL A 210 -12.18 -3.87 9.67
C VAL A 210 -12.57 -4.62 8.39
N TYR A 211 -12.52 -3.92 7.27
CA TYR A 211 -12.61 -4.50 5.94
C TYR A 211 -11.21 -4.84 5.50
N VAL A 212 -10.94 -6.14 5.38
CA VAL A 212 -9.67 -6.66 4.90
C VAL A 212 -9.78 -6.81 3.40
N SER A 213 -8.92 -6.09 2.69
CA SER A 213 -8.76 -6.19 1.26
C SER A 213 -7.66 -7.20 0.97
N SER A 214 -7.95 -8.14 0.07
CA SER A 214 -6.96 -9.06 -0.47
C SER A 214 -7.46 -9.63 -1.80
N TYR A 215 -6.52 -9.97 -2.67
CA TYR A 215 -6.84 -10.22 -4.08
C TYR A 215 -5.97 -11.27 -4.77
N SER A 216 -5.15 -12.03 -4.04
CA SER A 216 -4.21 -13.01 -4.60
C SER A 216 -4.61 -14.50 -4.42
N PRO A 217 -5.82 -14.96 -4.80
CA PRO A 217 -6.16 -16.38 -4.69
C PRO A 217 -5.42 -17.26 -5.70
N SER A 218 -5.10 -18.49 -5.28
CA SER A 218 -4.45 -19.50 -6.10
C SER A 218 -4.99 -20.90 -5.81
N GLU A 219 -5.16 -21.71 -6.87
CA GLU A 219 -5.55 -23.12 -6.75
C GLU A 219 -4.52 -23.96 -5.97
N THR A 220 -3.30 -23.45 -5.81
CA THR A 220 -2.24 -24.13 -5.05
C THR A 220 -2.24 -23.81 -3.56
N PHE A 221 -2.95 -22.77 -3.12
CA PHE A 221 -2.95 -22.33 -1.72
C PHE A 221 -4.03 -23.05 -0.92
N PRO A 222 -3.73 -23.66 0.23
CA PRO A 222 -4.69 -24.46 0.97
C PRO A 222 -5.81 -23.65 1.64
N ASP A 223 -5.64 -22.33 1.76
CA ASP A 223 -6.62 -21.39 2.34
C ASP A 223 -7.21 -20.46 1.28
N CYS A 224 -6.37 -19.69 0.58
CA CYS A 224 -6.79 -18.68 -0.39
C CYS A 224 -7.10 -19.27 -1.79
N GLN A 225 -8.20 -20.02 -1.90
CA GLN A 225 -8.62 -20.65 -3.16
C GLN A 225 -9.52 -19.73 -4.01
N PRO A 226 -9.40 -19.74 -5.35
CA PRO A 226 -10.31 -19.00 -6.22
C PRO A 226 -11.70 -19.67 -6.31
N PRO A 227 -12.79 -18.91 -6.52
CA PRO A 227 -12.83 -17.44 -6.50
C PRO A 227 -12.74 -16.87 -5.07
N HIS A 228 -12.06 -15.74 -4.91
CA HIS A 228 -12.08 -14.99 -3.65
C HIS A 228 -13.23 -13.97 -3.65
N ASP A 229 -13.25 -13.03 -4.61
CA ASP A 229 -14.39 -12.19 -5.02
C ASP A 229 -15.08 -11.37 -3.91
N GLY A 230 -14.46 -11.26 -2.74
CA GLY A 230 -15.05 -10.72 -1.52
C GLY A 230 -14.04 -10.06 -0.61
N ILE A 231 -14.48 -9.74 0.61
CA ILE A 231 -13.66 -9.17 1.67
C ILE A 231 -13.92 -9.87 2.99
N SER A 232 -12.91 -10.00 3.84
CA SER A 232 -13.12 -10.43 5.22
C SER A 232 -13.55 -9.24 6.07
N VAL A 233 -14.64 -9.39 6.83
CA VAL A 233 -15.08 -8.38 7.81
C VAL A 233 -14.72 -8.85 9.20
N ILE A 234 -13.76 -8.17 9.84
CA ILE A 234 -13.35 -8.44 11.22
C ILE A 234 -14.08 -7.49 12.15
N LYS A 235 -14.55 -8.01 13.29
CA LYS A 235 -15.07 -7.19 14.40
C LYS A 235 -14.09 -7.19 15.55
N VAL A 236 -13.64 -6.00 15.95
CA VAL A 236 -12.71 -5.79 17.06
C VAL A 236 -13.41 -5.05 18.20
N PRO A 237 -13.74 -5.73 19.31
CA PRO A 237 -14.33 -5.07 20.48
C PRO A 237 -13.31 -4.16 21.15
N ARG A 238 -13.62 -2.87 21.31
CA ARG A 238 -12.65 -1.87 21.85
C ARG A 238 -12.14 -2.18 23.25
N GLN A 239 -12.95 -2.83 24.08
CA GLN A 239 -12.63 -3.18 25.47
C GLN A 239 -12.15 -4.64 25.64
N ALA A 240 -12.15 -5.42 24.56
CA ALA A 240 -11.75 -6.82 24.56
C ALA A 240 -11.18 -7.19 23.18
N PRO A 241 -10.08 -6.54 22.75
CA PRO A 241 -9.50 -6.75 21.42
C PRO A 241 -9.05 -8.21 21.21
N GLU A 242 -8.77 -8.97 22.27
CA GLU A 242 -8.45 -10.41 22.18
C GLU A 242 -9.61 -11.27 21.66
N LYS A 243 -10.84 -10.73 21.62
CA LYS A 243 -12.03 -11.40 21.06
C LYS A 243 -12.29 -11.06 19.60
N SER A 244 -11.33 -10.41 18.95
CA SER A 244 -11.39 -10.09 17.53
C SER A 244 -11.59 -11.35 16.70
N ARG A 245 -12.46 -11.28 15.70
CA ARG A 245 -12.76 -12.40 14.80
C ARG A 245 -13.39 -11.91 13.52
N ILE A 246 -13.27 -12.71 12.47
CA ILE A 246 -14.10 -12.57 11.28
C ILE A 246 -15.56 -12.78 11.68
N VAL A 247 -16.42 -11.85 11.29
CA VAL A 247 -17.88 -11.93 11.50
C VAL A 247 -18.64 -12.17 10.21
N ASN A 248 -18.05 -11.83 9.07
CA ASN A 248 -18.64 -12.12 7.76
C ASN A 248 -17.58 -12.15 6.65
N PHE A 249 -17.95 -12.73 5.51
CA PHE A 249 -17.23 -12.66 4.25
C PHE A 249 -18.20 -12.28 3.11
N PRO A 250 -18.47 -10.98 2.91
CA PRO A 250 -19.32 -10.51 1.81
C PRO A 250 -18.67 -10.76 0.45
N VAL A 251 -19.37 -11.47 -0.43
CA VAL A 251 -19.01 -11.59 -1.85
C VAL A 251 -19.43 -10.30 -2.56
N LEU A 252 -18.46 -9.55 -3.07
CA LEU A 252 -18.68 -8.27 -3.75
C LEU A 252 -18.99 -8.46 -5.25
N PHE A 253 -18.59 -9.61 -5.81
CA PHE A 253 -18.76 -9.94 -7.23
C PHE A 253 -19.50 -11.28 -7.44
N PRO A 254 -20.78 -11.40 -7.02
CA PRO A 254 -21.52 -12.65 -7.11
C PRO A 254 -21.71 -13.17 -8.56
N ASP A 255 -21.71 -12.26 -9.54
CA ASP A 255 -21.83 -12.57 -10.97
C ASP A 255 -20.46 -12.55 -11.70
N GLY A 256 -19.36 -12.48 -10.95
CA GLY A 256 -17.99 -12.37 -11.46
C GLY A 256 -17.50 -10.94 -11.67
N GLY A 257 -16.22 -10.75 -11.39
CA GLY A 257 -15.46 -9.52 -11.61
C GLY A 257 -15.07 -9.28 -13.08
N ASN A 258 -14.29 -8.24 -13.35
CA ASN A 258 -13.68 -8.03 -14.67
C ASN A 258 -12.83 -9.25 -15.03
N PRO A 259 -13.01 -9.88 -16.20
CA PRO A 259 -12.25 -11.06 -16.57
C PRO A 259 -10.76 -10.76 -16.84
N GLY A 260 -10.39 -9.50 -17.06
CA GLY A 260 -9.03 -9.12 -17.48
C GLY A 260 -8.64 -9.71 -18.83
N ALA A 261 -7.33 -9.84 -19.07
CA ALA A 261 -6.80 -10.45 -20.30
C ALA A 261 -7.17 -11.95 -20.42
N PRO A 262 -7.41 -12.48 -21.63
CA PRO A 262 -7.30 -11.80 -22.93
C PRO A 262 -8.55 -11.01 -23.33
N THR A 263 -9.65 -11.08 -22.58
CA THR A 263 -10.92 -10.42 -22.91
C THR A 263 -10.80 -8.90 -22.93
N ASN A 264 -10.13 -8.36 -21.90
CA ASN A 264 -9.79 -6.94 -21.77
C ASN A 264 -8.25 -6.82 -21.67
N PRO A 265 -7.52 -6.77 -22.79
CA PRO A 265 -6.06 -6.71 -22.79
C PRO A 265 -5.54 -5.49 -22.01
N GLY A 266 -4.55 -5.71 -21.15
CA GLY A 266 -3.95 -4.63 -20.34
C GLY A 266 -4.73 -4.27 -19.07
N VAL A 267 -5.83 -4.97 -18.76
CA VAL A 267 -6.64 -4.80 -17.56
C VAL A 267 -6.48 -6.03 -16.66
N SER A 268 -6.31 -5.80 -15.36
CA SER A 268 -6.22 -6.88 -14.37
C SER A 268 -7.56 -7.57 -14.16
N LYS A 269 -7.51 -8.89 -14.04
CA LYS A 269 -8.68 -9.69 -13.64
C LYS A 269 -9.06 -9.29 -12.23
N THR A 270 -10.34 -9.09 -11.96
CA THR A 270 -10.86 -8.87 -10.61
C THR A 270 -11.01 -10.18 -9.86
N THR A 271 -10.36 -10.28 -8.70
CA THR A 271 -10.44 -11.42 -7.76
C THR A 271 -10.62 -10.95 -6.32
N GLY A 272 -10.68 -9.64 -6.08
CA GLY A 272 -10.79 -9.02 -4.77
C GLY A 272 -10.61 -7.51 -4.88
N CYS A 273 -10.78 -6.80 -3.77
CA CYS A 273 -10.46 -5.38 -3.70
C CYS A 273 -9.00 -5.16 -3.30
N HIS A 274 -8.35 -4.15 -3.89
CA HIS A 274 -7.03 -3.69 -3.48
C HIS A 274 -7.20 -2.74 -2.29
N ASP A 275 -7.78 -1.56 -2.51
CA ASP A 275 -8.19 -0.65 -1.43
C ASP A 275 -9.69 -0.43 -1.38
N ILE A 276 -10.16 -0.19 -0.16
CA ILE A 276 -11.47 0.35 0.11
C ILE A 276 -11.28 1.69 0.80
N THR A 277 -12.12 2.67 0.48
CA THR A 277 -12.24 3.89 1.27
C THR A 277 -13.67 4.02 1.75
N VAL A 278 -13.84 4.31 3.03
CA VAL A 278 -15.14 4.51 3.68
C VAL A 278 -15.32 5.96 4.07
N LEU A 279 -16.56 6.41 3.97
CA LEU A 279 -17.04 7.69 4.48
C LEU A 279 -18.19 7.42 5.47
N PRO A 280 -17.88 7.12 6.74
CA PRO A 280 -18.86 6.66 7.71
C PRO A 280 -20.00 7.66 7.94
N SER A 281 -19.75 8.97 7.83
CA SER A 281 -20.78 10.00 7.98
C SER A 281 -21.88 9.95 6.91
N LYS A 282 -21.69 9.18 5.83
CA LYS A 282 -22.64 9.02 4.72
C LYS A 282 -23.07 7.57 4.51
N ASP A 283 -22.64 6.65 5.35
CA ASP A 283 -22.85 5.19 5.18
C ASP A 283 -22.37 4.68 3.80
N LEU A 284 -21.30 5.26 3.25
CA LEU A 284 -20.77 4.92 1.92
C LEU A 284 -19.34 4.38 1.98
N ALA A 285 -19.02 3.55 1.00
CA ALA A 285 -17.68 3.11 0.70
C ALA A 285 -17.47 3.03 -0.82
N ALA A 286 -16.22 3.24 -1.24
CA ALA A 286 -15.76 3.04 -2.60
C ALA A 286 -14.64 2.00 -2.57
N GLY A 287 -14.74 0.98 -3.42
CA GLY A 287 -13.73 -0.08 -3.52
C GLY A 287 -13.04 0.00 -4.87
N ALA A 288 -11.72 0.02 -4.88
CA ALA A 288 -10.90 -0.13 -6.07
C ALA A 288 -10.43 -1.59 -6.10
N CYS A 289 -10.92 -2.35 -7.07
CA CYS A 289 -10.88 -3.81 -7.01
C CYS A 289 -10.24 -4.41 -8.24
N MET A 290 -9.00 -3.97 -8.49
CA MET A 290 -8.12 -4.35 -9.59
C MET A 290 -8.68 -4.09 -10.99
N GLY A 291 -9.78 -4.71 -11.40
CA GLY A 291 -10.42 -4.49 -12.70
C GLY A 291 -11.74 -3.71 -12.62
N ASP A 292 -12.21 -3.41 -11.42
CA ASP A 292 -13.52 -2.80 -11.16
C ASP A 292 -13.43 -1.67 -10.12
N GLY A 293 -14.23 -0.62 -10.33
CA GLY A 293 -14.55 0.39 -9.32
C GLY A 293 -15.94 0.14 -8.75
N LEU A 294 -16.07 0.13 -7.43
CA LEU A 294 -17.33 -0.11 -6.72
C LEU A 294 -17.76 1.11 -5.90
N LEU A 295 -19.07 1.33 -5.84
CA LEU A 295 -19.73 2.14 -4.82
C LEU A 295 -20.65 1.23 -4.01
N PHE A 296 -20.55 1.24 -2.69
CA PHE A 296 -21.36 0.38 -1.83
C PHE A 296 -21.76 1.05 -0.50
N SER A 297 -22.85 0.55 0.07
CA SER A 297 -23.39 0.98 1.36
C SER A 297 -22.70 0.24 2.49
N ILE A 298 -22.36 0.96 3.57
CA ILE A 298 -21.82 0.41 4.83
C ILE A 298 -22.74 0.68 6.03
N LYS A 299 -24.02 0.98 5.78
CA LYS A 299 -25.02 1.19 6.83
C LYS A 299 -25.12 0.04 7.83
N ASP A 300 -24.90 -1.18 7.35
CA ASP A 300 -24.59 -2.34 8.18
C ASP A 300 -23.14 -2.71 7.91
N PRO A 301 -22.20 -2.38 8.83
CA PRO A 301 -20.80 -2.67 8.61
C PRO A 301 -20.50 -4.17 8.45
N GLU A 302 -21.31 -5.06 9.02
CA GLU A 302 -21.11 -6.52 8.88
C GLU A 302 -21.57 -7.02 7.50
N ASN A 303 -22.45 -6.28 6.82
CA ASN A 303 -23.08 -6.68 5.56
C ASN A 303 -23.08 -5.51 4.54
N PRO A 304 -21.90 -5.08 4.04
CA PRO A 304 -21.84 -4.08 2.99
C PRO A 304 -22.58 -4.53 1.74
N ARG A 305 -23.21 -3.57 1.04
CA ARG A 305 -24.05 -3.87 -0.13
C ARG A 305 -23.70 -2.98 -1.32
N ILE A 306 -23.37 -3.61 -2.45
CA ILE A 306 -23.07 -2.91 -3.71
C ILE A 306 -24.24 -2.04 -4.17
N ILE A 307 -23.93 -0.80 -4.54
CA ILE A 307 -24.86 0.19 -5.10
C ILE A 307 -24.60 0.35 -6.60
N ASP A 308 -23.33 0.52 -6.99
CA ASP A 308 -22.94 0.66 -8.38
C ASP A 308 -21.54 0.11 -8.64
N ARG A 309 -21.28 -0.18 -9.91
CA ARG A 309 -20.03 -0.75 -10.41
C ARG A 309 -19.67 -0.12 -11.74
N VAL A 310 -18.39 0.19 -11.93
CA VAL A 310 -17.84 0.75 -13.17
C VAL A 310 -16.58 0.00 -13.58
N GLN A 311 -16.31 0.02 -14.88
CA GLN A 311 -15.11 -0.50 -15.50
C GLN A 311 -14.60 0.53 -16.51
N ASP A 312 -13.28 0.53 -16.71
CA ASP A 312 -12.63 1.26 -17.79
C ASP A 312 -11.62 0.32 -18.43
N ASN A 313 -12.08 -0.43 -19.43
CA ASN A 313 -11.30 -1.46 -20.12
C ASN A 313 -10.39 -0.87 -21.21
N VAL A 314 -10.21 0.45 -21.23
CA VAL A 314 -9.39 1.15 -22.23
C VAL A 314 -8.21 1.84 -21.57
N ASN A 315 -8.42 2.55 -20.46
CA ASN A 315 -7.37 3.37 -19.85
C ASN A 315 -6.90 2.84 -18.50
N PHE A 316 -7.76 2.24 -17.68
CA PHE A 316 -7.37 1.68 -16.39
C PHE A 316 -6.80 0.28 -16.56
N ALA A 317 -5.65 0.03 -15.94
CA ALA A 317 -5.06 -1.29 -15.87
C ALA A 317 -5.30 -1.95 -14.50
N PHE A 318 -5.14 -1.17 -13.43
CA PHE A 318 -5.23 -1.65 -12.06
C PHE A 318 -5.91 -0.62 -11.15
N TRP A 319 -7.18 -0.86 -10.83
CA TRP A 319 -7.96 -0.10 -9.87
C TRP A 319 -7.38 -0.31 -8.47
N HIS A 320 -6.55 0.64 -8.05
CA HIS A 320 -5.73 0.56 -6.85
C HIS A 320 -6.43 1.14 -5.62
N SER A 321 -6.79 2.42 -5.66
CA SER A 321 -7.42 3.11 -4.53
C SER A 321 -8.53 4.08 -4.92
N ALA A 322 -9.25 4.57 -3.91
CA ALA A 322 -10.39 5.46 -4.08
C ALA A 322 -10.37 6.60 -3.05
N THR A 323 -10.94 7.75 -3.37
CA THR A 323 -11.06 8.88 -2.43
C THR A 323 -12.35 9.65 -2.71
N PHE A 324 -13.23 9.77 -1.72
CA PHE A 324 -14.39 10.66 -1.84
C PHE A 324 -13.98 12.11 -1.67
N ASN A 325 -14.72 13.00 -2.34
CA ASN A 325 -14.75 14.38 -1.89
C ASN A 325 -15.65 14.54 -0.65
N GLN A 326 -15.56 15.69 0.02
CA GLN A 326 -16.25 15.93 1.29
C GLN A 326 -17.77 15.93 1.23
N ARG A 327 -18.34 16.23 0.05
CA ARG A 327 -19.80 16.22 -0.15
C ARG A 327 -20.34 14.83 -0.45
N ALA A 328 -19.46 13.84 -0.66
CA ALA A 328 -19.82 12.52 -1.16
C ALA A 328 -20.62 12.58 -2.46
N ASP A 329 -20.29 13.55 -3.32
CA ASP A 329 -20.85 13.70 -4.66
C ASP A 329 -19.83 13.39 -5.75
N LYS A 330 -18.60 13.00 -5.38
CA LYS A 330 -17.53 12.54 -6.27
C LYS A 330 -16.69 11.44 -5.64
N VAL A 331 -16.12 10.59 -6.48
CA VAL A 331 -15.03 9.64 -6.15
C VAL A 331 -13.91 9.82 -7.15
N VAL A 332 -12.69 9.89 -6.66
CA VAL A 332 -11.46 9.73 -7.45
C VAL A 332 -11.04 8.28 -7.29
N PHE A 333 -10.89 7.54 -8.40
CA PHE A 333 -10.26 6.22 -8.41
C PHE A 333 -8.87 6.35 -9.02
N THR A 334 -7.92 5.57 -8.52
CA THR A 334 -6.51 5.64 -8.92
C THR A 334 -6.15 4.39 -9.74
N ASP A 335 -5.55 4.59 -10.92
CA ASP A 335 -4.98 3.52 -11.75
C ASP A 335 -3.49 3.38 -11.47
N GLU A 336 -3.11 2.28 -10.83
CA GLU A 336 -1.70 1.96 -10.57
C GLU A 336 -1.13 1.06 -11.67
N LEU A 337 -1.17 1.57 -12.90
CA LEU A 337 -0.56 0.92 -14.05
C LEU A 337 0.89 0.50 -13.74
N GLY A 338 1.19 -0.79 -13.93
CA GLY A 338 2.51 -1.34 -13.69
C GLY A 338 2.81 -1.67 -12.23
N GLY A 339 1.84 -1.55 -11.32
CA GLY A 339 1.91 -2.03 -9.93
C GLY A 339 3.14 -1.54 -9.17
N GLY A 340 3.43 -0.24 -9.24
CA GLY A 340 4.58 0.34 -8.55
C GLY A 340 5.96 -0.15 -9.04
N GLY A 341 6.04 -0.82 -10.19
CA GLY A 341 7.27 -1.41 -10.73
C GLY A 341 7.67 -0.92 -12.13
N ALA A 342 6.90 -0.02 -12.74
CA ALA A 342 7.13 0.44 -14.11
C ALA A 342 7.17 1.97 -14.24
N ALA A 343 7.92 2.45 -15.23
CA ALA A 343 7.90 3.85 -15.62
C ALA A 343 6.66 4.15 -16.46
N THR A 344 5.70 4.89 -15.88
CA THR A 344 4.46 5.22 -16.58
C THR A 344 4.25 6.70 -16.85
N CYS A 345 5.06 7.58 -16.27
CA CYS A 345 4.97 9.04 -16.46
C CYS A 345 5.79 9.50 -17.68
N ASN A 346 5.55 8.89 -18.83
CA ASN A 346 6.23 9.20 -20.09
C ASN A 346 5.24 9.42 -21.24
N LYS A 347 5.79 9.84 -22.38
CA LYS A 347 5.00 10.18 -23.58
C LYS A 347 4.30 8.97 -24.20
N GLU A 348 4.88 7.78 -24.09
CA GLU A 348 4.33 6.55 -24.66
C GLU A 348 3.02 6.13 -23.96
N ILE A 349 3.00 6.17 -22.63
CA ILE A 349 1.82 5.86 -21.83
C ILE A 349 0.78 6.98 -21.94
N GLY A 350 1.24 8.23 -21.97
CA GLY A 350 0.38 9.40 -22.13
C GLY A 350 -0.44 9.75 -20.88
N PRO A 351 -1.39 10.70 -21.02
CA PRO A 351 -2.00 11.38 -19.87
C PRO A 351 -3.23 10.68 -19.26
N LYS A 352 -3.65 9.53 -19.82
CA LYS A 352 -4.91 8.87 -19.42
C LYS A 352 -4.73 7.54 -18.70
N ARG A 353 -3.56 6.93 -18.80
CA ARG A 353 -3.23 5.63 -18.21
C ARG A 353 -2.25 5.84 -17.07
N GLY A 354 -2.30 5.02 -16.01
CA GLY A 354 -1.55 5.29 -14.77
C GLY A 354 -1.96 6.64 -14.15
N ALA A 355 -3.26 6.93 -14.21
CA ALA A 355 -3.86 8.22 -13.92
C ALA A 355 -5.05 8.06 -12.97
N ASP A 356 -5.47 9.14 -12.34
CA ASP A 356 -6.72 9.15 -11.60
C ASP A 356 -7.93 9.30 -12.54
N GLY A 357 -9.00 8.57 -12.28
CA GLY A 357 -10.30 8.70 -12.91
C GLY A 357 -11.28 9.39 -11.96
N ILE A 358 -11.89 10.49 -12.39
CA ILE A 358 -12.81 11.29 -11.59
C ILE A 358 -14.25 10.95 -11.98
N TYR A 359 -15.04 10.52 -11.01
CA TYR A 359 -16.43 10.13 -11.18
C TYR A 359 -17.33 10.99 -10.30
N ASP A 360 -18.39 11.55 -10.88
CA ASP A 360 -19.47 12.13 -10.09
C ASP A 360 -20.38 11.01 -9.57
N ILE A 361 -20.91 11.17 -8.37
CA ILE A 361 -21.98 10.34 -7.83
C ILE A 361 -23.31 11.05 -8.06
N VAL A 362 -24.11 10.55 -9.00
CA VAL A 362 -25.45 11.07 -9.30
C VAL A 362 -26.52 10.17 -8.70
N GLY A 363 -27.73 10.70 -8.45
CA GLY A 363 -28.81 9.93 -7.82
C GLY A 363 -28.75 9.94 -6.29
N LYS A 364 -29.55 9.08 -5.65
CA LYS A 364 -29.69 9.03 -4.18
C LYS A 364 -29.93 7.60 -3.69
N GLY A 365 -29.53 7.34 -2.43
CA GLY A 365 -29.70 6.03 -1.80
C GLY A 365 -29.07 4.93 -2.63
N ASP A 366 -29.88 3.94 -2.98
CA ASP A 366 -29.47 2.74 -3.73
C ASP A 366 -29.55 2.93 -5.25
N HIS A 367 -30.00 4.11 -5.69
CA HIS A 367 -30.03 4.52 -7.09
C HIS A 367 -28.87 5.44 -7.45
N ARG A 368 -27.85 5.53 -6.58
CA ARG A 368 -26.64 6.28 -6.92
C ARG A 368 -25.91 5.60 -8.07
N LYS A 369 -25.30 6.40 -8.93
CA LYS A 369 -24.50 5.96 -10.07
C LYS A 369 -23.19 6.73 -10.15
N LEU A 370 -22.11 6.03 -10.48
CA LEU A 370 -20.81 6.61 -10.81
C LEU A 370 -20.82 7.04 -12.28
N VAL A 371 -20.54 8.31 -12.53
CA VAL A 371 -20.50 8.90 -13.88
C VAL A 371 -19.11 9.47 -14.12
N PHE A 372 -18.37 8.83 -15.02
CA PHE A 372 -17.03 9.26 -15.42
C PHE A 372 -17.04 10.70 -15.98
N ARG A 373 -16.03 11.50 -15.62
CA ARG A 373 -15.89 12.89 -16.06
C ARG A 373 -14.58 13.16 -16.78
N SER A 374 -13.45 12.87 -16.16
CA SER A 374 -12.13 13.10 -16.74
C SER A 374 -11.05 12.31 -16.02
N TYR A 375 -9.84 12.34 -16.58
CA TYR A 375 -8.64 11.84 -15.92
C TYR A 375 -7.80 12.99 -15.35
N PHE A 376 -7.01 12.69 -14.32
CA PHE A 376 -5.91 13.54 -13.85
C PHE A 376 -4.62 12.73 -13.84
N LYS A 377 -3.58 13.27 -14.45
CA LYS A 377 -2.20 12.78 -14.37
C LYS A 377 -1.28 13.96 -14.21
N ILE A 378 -0.20 13.81 -13.45
CA ILE A 378 0.82 14.84 -13.34
C ILE A 378 1.42 15.17 -14.71
N ASP A 379 1.62 16.45 -14.99
CA ASP A 379 2.22 16.95 -16.24
C ASP A 379 3.73 17.14 -16.06
N ARG A 380 4.38 16.15 -15.44
CA ARG A 380 5.82 16.09 -15.19
C ARG A 380 6.34 14.77 -15.75
N PRO A 381 6.93 14.79 -16.97
CA PRO A 381 7.61 13.62 -17.51
C PRO A 381 8.71 13.13 -16.57
N GLN A 382 8.93 11.83 -16.53
CA GLN A 382 10.01 11.17 -15.80
C GLN A 382 10.82 10.31 -16.79
N ALA A 383 12.02 9.89 -16.41
CA ALA A 383 12.77 8.95 -17.25
C ALA A 383 12.02 7.61 -17.37
N ASP A 384 12.29 6.88 -18.45
CA ASP A 384 11.76 5.52 -18.66
C ASP A 384 12.35 4.49 -17.68
N THR A 385 13.23 4.94 -16.80
CA THR A 385 13.83 4.16 -15.70
C THR A 385 13.23 4.52 -14.33
N GLU A 386 12.36 5.52 -14.26
CA GLU A 386 11.75 6.01 -13.02
C GLU A 386 10.34 5.47 -12.84
N VAL A 387 10.15 4.68 -11.79
CA VAL A 387 8.83 4.22 -11.37
C VAL A 387 7.98 5.42 -10.98
N CYS A 388 6.94 5.69 -11.75
CA CYS A 388 6.03 6.80 -11.53
C CYS A 388 4.63 6.40 -11.98
N VAL A 389 3.67 6.49 -11.07
CA VAL A 389 2.26 6.17 -11.29
C VAL A 389 1.41 6.78 -10.17
N ALA A 390 0.14 7.04 -10.42
CA ALA A 390 -0.80 7.54 -9.42
C ALA A 390 -0.92 6.55 -8.25
N HIS A 391 -0.86 7.04 -7.01
CA HIS A 391 -0.97 6.21 -5.80
C HIS A 391 -1.73 6.94 -4.68
N ASN A 392 -1.56 6.52 -3.43
CA ASN A 392 -2.39 6.95 -2.31
C ASN A 392 -2.31 8.46 -1.98
N GLY A 393 -3.47 9.04 -1.68
CA GLY A 393 -3.61 10.45 -1.36
C GLY A 393 -4.79 10.76 -0.45
N SER A 394 -4.93 12.02 -0.06
CA SER A 394 -5.97 12.48 0.88
C SER A 394 -6.52 13.86 0.49
N ILE A 395 -7.74 14.14 0.94
CA ILE A 395 -8.36 15.45 0.79
C ILE A 395 -7.65 16.50 1.65
N ILE A 396 -7.39 17.67 1.06
CA ILE A 396 -7.07 18.90 1.79
C ILE A 396 -8.40 19.59 2.15
N PRO A 397 -8.81 19.64 3.43
CA PRO A 397 -10.16 20.02 3.82
C PRO A 397 -10.41 21.53 3.70
N VAL A 398 -10.87 21.97 2.54
CA VAL A 398 -11.28 23.35 2.28
C VAL A 398 -12.76 23.39 1.92
N LYS A 399 -13.56 24.10 2.71
CA LYS A 399 -15.01 24.17 2.49
C LYS A 399 -15.32 24.72 1.10
N GLY A 400 -16.12 23.98 0.32
CA GLY A 400 -16.52 24.36 -1.03
C GLY A 400 -15.47 24.15 -2.12
N ARG A 401 -14.36 23.48 -1.81
CA ARG A 401 -13.32 23.08 -2.76
C ARG A 401 -13.05 21.59 -2.62
N ASP A 402 -12.73 20.96 -3.73
CA ASP A 402 -12.29 19.58 -3.76
C ASP A 402 -10.80 19.59 -4.13
N LEU A 403 -9.94 19.47 -3.12
CA LEU A 403 -8.48 19.55 -3.24
C LEU A 403 -7.87 18.27 -2.68
N MET A 404 -6.82 17.76 -3.30
CA MET A 404 -6.16 16.51 -2.89
C MET A 404 -4.65 16.71 -2.87
N VAL A 405 -3.99 16.03 -1.94
CA VAL A 405 -2.55 15.73 -1.98
C VAL A 405 -2.39 14.24 -2.21
N GLN A 406 -1.41 13.84 -3.01
CA GLN A 406 -1.29 12.46 -3.48
C GLN A 406 0.15 12.09 -3.80
N ALA A 407 0.51 10.84 -3.53
CA ALA A 407 1.78 10.23 -3.90
C ALA A 407 1.77 9.73 -5.36
N TRP A 408 2.92 9.82 -6.02
CA TRP A 408 3.14 9.44 -7.42
C TRP A 408 4.41 8.60 -7.61
N TYR A 409 4.83 7.82 -6.61
CA TYR A 409 6.14 7.14 -6.57
C TYR A 409 7.27 8.15 -6.83
N GLN A 410 8.22 7.88 -7.73
CA GLN A 410 9.33 8.82 -8.02
C GLN A 410 8.85 10.15 -8.63
N GLY A 411 7.62 10.19 -9.19
CA GLY A 411 6.96 11.46 -9.55
C GLY A 411 6.61 12.36 -8.35
N GLY A 412 6.85 11.88 -7.13
CA GLY A 412 6.81 12.65 -5.90
C GLY A 412 5.42 12.83 -5.31
N VAL A 413 5.15 14.03 -4.81
CA VAL A 413 3.90 14.44 -4.19
C VAL A 413 3.25 15.52 -5.06
N SER A 414 2.03 15.26 -5.53
CA SER A 414 1.18 16.23 -6.23
C SER A 414 0.14 16.82 -5.29
N ILE A 415 -0.12 18.12 -5.43
CA ILE A 415 -1.28 18.78 -4.84
C ILE A 415 -2.12 19.32 -5.99
N TRP A 416 -3.38 18.94 -6.05
CA TRP A 416 -4.24 19.24 -7.20
C TRP A 416 -5.68 19.60 -6.80
N ASP A 417 -6.36 20.31 -7.70
CA ASP A 417 -7.72 20.80 -7.55
C ASP A 417 -8.63 20.07 -8.55
N PHE A 418 -9.69 19.46 -8.05
CA PHE A 418 -10.72 18.76 -8.82
C PHE A 418 -12.13 19.24 -8.48
N THR A 419 -12.22 20.50 -8.02
CA THR A 419 -13.50 21.16 -7.75
C THR A 419 -14.39 21.14 -9.00
N ASP A 420 -13.82 21.31 -10.18
CA ASP A 420 -14.45 21.00 -11.46
C ASP A 420 -14.00 19.59 -11.90
N SER A 421 -14.91 18.61 -11.82
CA SER A 421 -14.62 17.22 -12.18
C SER A 421 -14.20 17.01 -13.63
N SER A 422 -14.38 18.02 -14.50
CA SER A 422 -14.00 17.95 -15.92
C SER A 422 -12.64 18.58 -16.24
N LYS A 423 -12.07 19.33 -15.27
CA LYS A 423 -10.85 20.12 -15.46
C LYS A 423 -9.95 20.07 -14.21
N PRO A 424 -9.53 18.87 -13.77
CA PRO A 424 -8.59 18.76 -12.67
C PRO A 424 -7.27 19.41 -13.05
N LYS A 425 -6.59 20.00 -12.07
CA LYS A 425 -5.33 20.70 -12.31
C LYS A 425 -4.40 20.63 -11.11
N GLU A 426 -3.13 20.36 -11.38
CA GLU A 426 -2.08 20.49 -10.38
C GLU A 426 -1.86 21.95 -9.96
N ILE A 427 -1.70 22.14 -8.66
CA ILE A 427 -1.54 23.44 -8.01
C ILE A 427 -0.25 23.58 -7.21
N GLY A 428 0.46 22.49 -6.96
CA GLY A 428 1.79 22.45 -6.37
C GLY A 428 2.33 21.03 -6.40
N TYR A 429 3.65 20.88 -6.34
CA TYR A 429 4.30 19.57 -6.27
C TYR A 429 5.59 19.64 -5.46
N PHE A 430 6.03 18.49 -4.97
CA PHE A 430 7.35 18.19 -4.45
C PHE A 430 7.83 16.90 -5.09
N GLU A 431 9.06 16.87 -5.57
CA GLU A 431 9.62 15.72 -6.26
C GLU A 431 11.10 15.60 -5.89
N ARG A 432 11.56 14.37 -5.85
CA ARG A 432 12.97 14.05 -5.80
C ARG A 432 13.26 13.28 -7.07
N GLY A 433 14.27 13.72 -7.82
CA GLY A 433 14.65 13.03 -9.04
C GLY A 433 15.09 11.58 -8.80
N PRO A 434 15.46 10.88 -9.88
CA PRO A 434 15.66 9.44 -9.86
C PRO A 434 16.56 9.00 -8.70
N VAL A 435 16.23 7.90 -8.04
CA VAL A 435 17.10 7.37 -6.97
C VAL A 435 18.40 6.78 -7.51
N THR A 436 18.39 6.31 -8.75
CA THR A 436 19.51 5.74 -9.51
C THR A 436 19.20 5.81 -11.00
N LEU A 437 20.22 5.67 -11.84
CA LEU A 437 20.08 5.57 -13.31
C LEU A 437 20.38 4.17 -13.84
N ASP A 438 20.92 3.30 -13.00
CA ASP A 438 21.52 2.02 -13.43
C ASP A 438 20.51 0.85 -13.35
N GLU A 439 19.42 1.03 -12.60
CA GLU A 439 18.39 0.03 -12.37
C GLU A 439 17.01 0.67 -12.21
N VAL A 440 15.96 -0.05 -12.63
CA VAL A 440 14.58 0.33 -12.33
C VAL A 440 14.24 -0.16 -10.92
N THR A 441 14.02 0.78 -10.01
CA THR A 441 13.72 0.49 -8.60
C THR A 441 12.45 1.20 -8.14
N THR A 442 11.62 0.48 -7.39
CA THR A 442 10.44 1.03 -6.71
C THR A 442 10.89 1.98 -5.60
N ALA A 443 10.58 3.28 -5.75
CA ALA A 443 10.99 4.31 -4.83
C ALA A 443 10.02 5.51 -4.85
N GLY A 444 10.30 6.51 -4.02
CA GLY A 444 9.46 7.70 -3.87
C GLY A 444 8.35 7.51 -2.83
N PRO A 445 7.48 8.52 -2.63
CA PRO A 445 6.33 8.43 -1.74
C PRO A 445 5.42 7.22 -2.04
N TRP A 446 5.23 6.34 -1.06
CA TRP A 446 4.12 5.37 -1.06
C TRP A 446 2.81 6.09 -0.75
N SER A 447 2.78 6.89 0.31
CA SER A 447 1.60 7.65 0.72
C SER A 447 1.97 9.10 1.00
N ALA A 448 1.08 10.04 0.66
CA ALA A 448 1.26 11.46 0.97
C ALA A 448 -0.05 12.11 1.42
N TYR A 449 -0.11 12.51 2.70
CA TYR A 449 -1.36 12.91 3.34
C TYR A 449 -1.32 14.26 4.03
N TYR A 450 -2.44 14.99 3.95
CA TYR A 450 -2.63 16.23 4.67
C TYR A 450 -3.12 15.96 6.09
N TYR A 451 -2.37 16.44 7.08
CA TYR A 451 -2.78 16.37 8.47
C TYR A 451 -2.41 17.66 9.20
N ASN A 452 -3.43 18.36 9.72
CA ASN A 452 -3.25 19.45 10.68
C ASN A 452 -2.30 20.58 10.21
N GLY A 453 -2.36 20.97 8.93
CA GLY A 453 -1.59 22.08 8.39
C GLY A 453 -0.32 21.70 7.61
N TYR A 454 0.01 20.41 7.58
CA TYR A 454 1.22 19.88 6.93
C TYR A 454 0.85 18.69 6.06
N ILE A 455 1.75 18.36 5.14
CA ILE A 455 1.69 17.15 4.34
C ILE A 455 2.79 16.23 4.86
N TYR A 456 2.46 14.97 5.11
CA TYR A 456 3.40 13.94 5.55
C TYR A 456 3.47 12.88 4.48
N SER A 457 4.68 12.50 4.10
CA SER A 457 4.94 11.50 3.06
C SER A 457 5.80 10.39 3.62
N ASN A 458 5.43 9.14 3.33
CA ASN A 458 6.21 7.96 3.69
C ASN A 458 6.92 7.45 2.42
N ASP A 459 8.09 8.00 2.15
CA ASP A 459 8.92 7.63 1.01
C ASP A 459 9.56 6.26 1.24
N ILE A 460 9.39 5.38 0.24
CA ILE A 460 9.82 3.99 0.23
C ILE A 460 11.30 3.83 0.58
N GLU A 461 12.14 4.73 0.05
CA GLU A 461 13.60 4.68 0.17
C GLU A 461 14.16 5.78 1.06
N LYS A 462 13.63 7.00 0.94
CA LYS A 462 14.19 8.20 1.60
C LYS A 462 13.58 8.48 2.98
N GLY A 463 12.56 7.73 3.40
CA GLY A 463 11.98 7.83 4.74
C GLY A 463 10.82 8.82 4.85
N PHE A 464 10.72 9.49 5.99
CA PHE A 464 9.53 10.27 6.36
C PHE A 464 9.74 11.76 6.08
N ASP A 465 9.05 12.29 5.07
CA ASP A 465 9.09 13.70 4.70
C ASP A 465 7.95 14.50 5.33
N VAL A 466 8.26 15.74 5.71
CA VAL A 466 7.27 16.74 6.14
C VAL A 466 7.34 17.93 5.20
N LEU A 467 6.22 18.19 4.54
CA LEU A 467 6.06 19.29 3.62
C LEU A 467 5.04 20.30 4.16
N ARG A 468 5.17 21.55 3.73
CA ARG A 468 4.17 22.60 3.96
C ARG A 468 3.77 23.23 2.64
N ILE A 469 2.47 23.38 2.44
CA ILE A 469 1.90 24.18 1.36
C ILE A 469 1.47 25.55 1.88
N ASP A 470 1.90 26.60 1.19
CA ASP A 470 1.54 27.99 1.43
C ASP A 470 0.85 28.53 0.17
N ASP A 471 -0.45 28.27 0.08
CA ASP A 471 -1.27 28.64 -1.06
C ASP A 471 -2.64 29.13 -0.60
N ARG A 472 -3.11 30.26 -1.13
CA ARG A 472 -4.41 30.84 -0.73
C ARG A 472 -5.58 29.87 -0.93
N ARG A 473 -5.47 28.92 -1.86
CA ARG A 473 -6.48 27.89 -2.11
C ARG A 473 -6.52 26.86 -0.99
N THR A 474 -5.39 26.53 -0.37
CA THR A 474 -5.24 25.47 0.64
C THR A 474 -5.18 26.00 2.07
N ASP A 475 -4.77 27.26 2.27
CA ASP A 475 -4.61 27.90 3.57
C ASP A 475 -5.82 27.78 4.52
N PRO A 476 -7.09 27.82 4.05
CA PRO A 476 -8.23 27.60 4.94
C PRO A 476 -8.21 26.24 5.67
N ALA A 477 -7.61 25.21 5.07
CA ALA A 477 -7.50 23.88 5.68
C ALA A 477 -6.67 23.89 6.97
N LYS A 478 -5.76 24.86 7.15
CA LYS A 478 -4.92 24.99 8.37
C LYS A 478 -5.76 25.21 9.64
N ARG A 479 -7.03 25.63 9.48
CA ARG A 479 -8.02 25.83 10.56
C ARG A 479 -8.83 24.58 10.86
N VAL A 480 -8.86 23.62 9.95
CA VAL A 480 -9.48 22.32 10.17
C VAL A 480 -8.44 21.44 10.87
N ARG A 481 -8.77 21.01 12.08
CA ARG A 481 -7.92 20.08 12.84
C ARG A 481 -8.59 18.72 12.88
N THR A 482 -7.85 17.64 13.03
CA THR A 482 -8.35 16.28 13.34
C THR A 482 -7.51 15.69 14.46
N ASP A 483 -8.17 14.97 15.38
CA ASP A 483 -7.50 14.30 16.50
C ASP A 483 -7.08 12.89 16.12
N GLU A 484 -7.71 12.31 15.12
CA GLU A 484 -7.40 10.99 14.56
C GLU A 484 -7.73 11.05 13.06
N LEU A 485 -6.86 10.47 12.23
CA LEU A 485 -7.07 10.36 10.78
C LEU A 485 -6.45 9.07 10.27
N ASN A 486 -7.28 8.20 9.71
CA ASN A 486 -6.89 7.13 8.80
C ASN A 486 -7.50 7.53 7.45
N VAL A 487 -6.69 7.66 6.40
CA VAL A 487 -7.14 8.39 5.19
C VAL A 487 -8.24 7.65 4.44
N GLN A 488 -8.18 6.32 4.42
CA GLN A 488 -9.19 5.43 3.88
C GLN A 488 -10.45 5.40 4.75
N THR A 489 -10.40 5.91 5.98
CA THR A 489 -11.57 6.15 6.84
C THR A 489 -11.82 7.66 6.93
N GLN A 490 -12.35 8.23 5.84
CA GLN A 490 -12.47 9.68 5.72
C GLN A 490 -13.40 10.24 6.81
N PRO A 491 -12.90 11.14 7.68
CA PRO A 491 -13.76 11.77 8.69
C PRO A 491 -14.67 12.81 8.03
N ASP A 492 -15.69 13.25 8.77
CA ASP A 492 -16.32 14.53 8.45
C ASP A 492 -15.40 15.67 8.93
N TYR A 493 -14.88 16.44 7.99
CA TYR A 493 -13.94 17.50 8.29
C TYR A 493 -14.63 18.80 8.75
N PHE A 494 -15.95 18.95 8.59
CA PHE A 494 -16.65 20.21 8.81
C PHE A 494 -17.78 20.13 9.84
N ASP A 495 -18.35 18.96 10.08
CA ASP A 495 -19.39 18.75 11.10
C ASP A 495 -18.72 18.28 12.41
N ARG A 496 -18.48 19.23 13.34
CA ARG A 496 -17.93 18.97 14.67
C ARG A 496 -18.75 19.57 15.79
#